data_AF-A0A961TUJ4-F1
#
_entry.id   AF-A0A961TUJ4-F1
#
_cell.length_a   1.000
_cell.length_b   1.000
_cell.length_c   1.000
_cell.angle_alpha   90.00
_cell.angle_beta   90.00
_cell.angle_gamma   90.00
#
_symmetry.space_group_name_H-M   'P 1'
#
loop_
_entity.id
_entity.type
_entity.pdbx_description
1 polymer ?
#
loop_
_entity_poly.entity_id
_entity_poly.type
_entity_poly.pdbx_seq_one_letter_code
_entity_poly.pdbx_strand_id
1 'polypeptide(L)'
;MERFRAILPFVLAMAAIVAASNYLVQYPFAHFGLKDVLTWGAFTYPVAFLVNDLSNRRLGPSAARTTVYAGFVLAVVLSVWLASPRIAIASGAAFLAAQLLDTQIFDRLRTNAWWQPPLISTLAGSVLDTVLF
;
A
#
# COMPACT_ATOMS: atom_id res chain seq x y z
N MET A 1 -21.82 1.82 13.28
CA MET A 1 -22.11 1.52 11.86
C MET A 1 -21.60 2.60 10.90
N GLU A 2 -21.77 3.89 11.20
CA GLU A 2 -21.32 5.00 10.33
C GLU A 2 -19.82 4.99 10.01
N ARG A 3 -18.96 4.81 11.02
CA ARG A 3 -17.50 4.75 10.85
C ARG A 3 -17.04 3.60 9.94
N PHE A 4 -17.71 2.46 10.02
CA PHE A 4 -17.41 1.31 9.14
C PHE A 4 -17.78 1.61 7.69
N ARG A 5 -18.94 2.23 7.45
CA ARG A 5 -19.35 2.66 6.11
C ARG A 5 -18.40 3.69 5.51
N ALA A 6 -17.81 4.55 6.34
CA ALA A 6 -16.82 5.53 5.91
C ALA A 6 -15.45 4.90 5.54
N ILE A 7 -15.04 3.81 6.21
CA ILE A 7 -13.77 3.11 5.98
C ILE A 7 -13.87 2.15 4.78
N LEU A 8 -15.03 1.52 4.59
CA LEU A 8 -15.27 0.53 3.53
C LEU A 8 -14.77 0.94 2.12
N PRO A 9 -15.03 2.14 1.59
CA PRO A 9 -14.52 2.50 0.26
C PRO A 9 -12.99 2.50 0.20
N PHE A 10 -12.31 2.89 1.27
CA PHE A 10 -10.84 2.85 1.32
C PHE A 10 -10.32 1.42 1.41
N VAL A 11 -10.99 0.54 2.16
CA VAL A 11 -10.65 -0.89 2.23
C VAL A 11 -10.78 -1.54 0.86
N LEU A 12 -11.88 -1.28 0.16
CA LEU A 12 -12.11 -1.82 -1.18
C LEU A 12 -11.10 -1.28 -2.19
N ALA A 13 -10.78 0.03 -2.14
CA ALA A 13 -9.75 0.63 -2.98
C ALA A 13 -8.36 0.03 -2.71
N MET A 14 -7.97 -0.08 -1.43
CA MET A 14 -6.72 -0.72 -1.02
C MET A 14 -6.65 -2.15 -1.54
N ALA A 15 -7.72 -2.94 -1.34
CA ALA A 15 -7.76 -4.32 -1.79
C ALA A 15 -7.64 -4.44 -3.32
N ALA A 16 -8.37 -3.61 -4.06
CA ALA A 16 -8.36 -3.60 -5.52
C ALA A 16 -6.97 -3.22 -6.06
N ILE A 17 -6.32 -2.20 -5.49
CA ILE A 17 -4.98 -1.78 -5.91
C ILE A 17 -3.95 -2.86 -5.59
N VAL A 18 -3.94 -3.41 -4.37
CA VAL A 18 -2.96 -4.45 -4.00
C VAL A 18 -3.15 -5.70 -4.87
N ALA A 19 -4.40 -6.13 -5.11
CA ALA A 19 -4.66 -7.26 -6.01
C ALA A 19 -4.25 -6.97 -7.46
N ALA A 20 -4.53 -5.76 -7.96
CA ALA A 20 -4.08 -5.33 -9.29
C ALA A 20 -2.55 -5.29 -9.38
N SER A 21 -1.86 -4.78 -8.36
CA SER A 21 -0.40 -4.75 -8.29
C SER A 21 0.20 -6.15 -8.28
N ASN A 22 -0.39 -7.08 -7.51
CA ASN A 22 0.03 -8.49 -7.49
C ASN A 22 -0.18 -9.18 -8.85
N TYR A 23 -1.21 -8.80 -9.60
CA TYR A 23 -1.39 -9.29 -10.96
C TYR A 23 -0.36 -8.67 -11.91
N LEU A 24 -0.19 -7.35 -11.85
CA LEU A 24 0.67 -6.56 -12.74
C LEU A 24 2.17 -6.81 -12.52
N VAL A 25 2.58 -7.26 -11.34
CA VAL A 25 4.00 -7.60 -11.06
C VAL A 25 4.50 -8.74 -11.95
N GLN A 26 3.60 -9.59 -12.45
CA GLN A 26 3.95 -10.69 -13.37
C GLN A 26 4.29 -10.21 -14.78
N TYR A 27 4.04 -8.94 -15.09
CA TYR A 27 4.29 -8.36 -16.41
C TYR A 27 5.51 -7.43 -16.34
N PRO A 28 6.67 -7.86 -16.88
CA PRO A 28 7.83 -7.02 -17.06
C PRO A 28 7.53 -5.77 -17.88
N PHE A 29 8.13 -4.65 -17.49
CA PHE A 29 8.09 -3.44 -18.28
C PHE A 29 9.12 -3.54 -19.41
N ALA A 30 8.69 -4.05 -20.57
CA ALA A 30 9.56 -4.33 -21.71
C ALA A 30 10.04 -3.09 -22.51
N HIS A 31 9.75 -1.88 -22.03
CA HIS A 31 10.20 -0.66 -22.68
C HIS A 31 11.55 -0.22 -22.11
N PHE A 32 12.37 0.45 -22.94
CA PHE A 32 13.67 1.00 -22.54
C PHE A 32 14.69 -0.01 -21.98
N GLY A 33 14.50 -1.32 -22.23
CA GLY A 33 15.39 -2.36 -21.72
C GLY A 33 15.26 -2.66 -20.22
N LEU A 34 14.22 -2.15 -19.55
CA LEU A 34 14.04 -2.26 -18.09
C LEU A 34 13.29 -3.53 -17.64
N LYS A 35 13.09 -4.51 -18.52
CA LYS A 35 12.29 -5.71 -18.27
C LYS A 35 12.73 -6.52 -17.04
N ASP A 36 14.03 -6.51 -16.72
CA ASP A 36 14.60 -7.32 -15.63
C ASP A 36 14.62 -6.57 -14.28
N VAL A 37 14.28 -5.27 -14.29
CA VAL A 37 14.35 -4.39 -13.10
C VAL A 37 12.98 -3.82 -12.74
N LEU A 38 12.09 -3.65 -13.72
CA LEU A 38 10.81 -2.94 -13.55
C LEU A 38 9.64 -3.78 -14.06
N THR A 39 8.57 -3.83 -13.27
CA THR A 39 7.30 -4.47 -13.63
C THR A 39 6.18 -3.44 -13.62
N TRP A 40 5.06 -3.76 -14.27
CA TRP A 40 3.87 -2.90 -14.21
C TRP A 40 3.32 -2.76 -12.78
N GLY A 41 3.60 -3.73 -11.89
CA GLY A 41 3.28 -3.65 -10.47
C GLY A 41 3.91 -2.45 -9.77
N ALA A 42 5.14 -2.07 -10.13
CA ALA A 42 5.86 -0.96 -9.50
C ALA A 42 5.18 0.41 -9.70
N PHE A 43 4.40 0.59 -10.76
CA PHE A 43 3.65 1.83 -11.02
C PHE A 43 2.35 1.91 -10.23
N THR A 44 1.77 0.76 -9.86
CA THR A 44 0.48 0.70 -9.16
C THR A 44 0.65 0.64 -7.64
N TYR A 45 1.79 0.12 -7.16
CA TYR A 45 2.10 0.03 -5.74
C TYR A 45 2.05 1.38 -4.98
N PRO A 46 2.59 2.50 -5.53
CA PRO A 46 2.51 3.81 -4.89
C PRO A 46 1.07 4.29 -4.65
N VAL A 47 0.11 3.81 -5.45
CA VAL A 47 -1.31 4.17 -5.28
C VAL A 47 -1.87 3.57 -3.98
N ALA A 48 -1.33 2.46 -3.48
CA ALA A 48 -1.72 1.90 -2.18
C ALA A 48 -1.38 2.84 -1.03
N PHE A 49 -0.18 3.45 -1.06
CA PHE A 49 0.23 4.49 -0.10
C PHE A 49 -0.68 5.72 -0.19
N LEU A 50 -1.03 6.15 -1.41
CA LEU A 50 -1.99 7.24 -1.59
C LEU A 50 -3.36 6.94 -0.96
N VAL A 51 -3.86 5.71 -1.09
CA VAL A 51 -5.12 5.31 -0.42
C VAL A 51 -4.99 5.36 1.10
N ASN A 52 -3.86 4.94 1.66
CA ASN A 52 -3.57 5.03 3.09
C ASN A 52 -3.56 6.49 3.56
N ASP A 53 -2.84 7.36 2.86
CA ASP A 53 -2.75 8.80 3.14
C ASP A 53 -4.11 9.49 3.12
N LEU A 54 -4.92 9.22 2.10
CA LEU A 54 -6.28 9.76 1.98
C LEU A 54 -7.19 9.24 3.11
N SER A 55 -7.05 7.97 3.48
CA SER A 55 -7.77 7.39 4.61
C SER A 55 -7.35 8.05 5.93
N ASN A 56 -6.06 8.24 6.14
CA ASN A 56 -5.48 8.86 7.33
C ASN A 56 -5.91 10.32 7.47
N ARG A 57 -5.84 11.08 6.38
CA ARG A 57 -6.25 12.49 6.37
C ARG A 57 -7.74 12.67 6.68
N ARG A 58 -8.60 11.82 6.12
CA ARG A 58 -10.06 11.96 6.23
C ARG A 58 -10.61 11.38 7.53
N LEU A 59 -10.08 10.25 7.99
CA LEU A 59 -10.66 9.44 9.08
C LEU A 59 -9.70 9.21 10.25
N GLY A 60 -8.47 9.70 10.16
CA GLY A 60 -7.43 9.57 11.18
C GLY A 60 -6.64 8.26 11.11
N PRO A 61 -5.59 8.16 11.94
CA PRO A 61 -4.61 7.06 11.86
C PRO A 61 -5.21 5.71 12.24
N SER A 62 -6.19 5.67 13.15
CA SER A 62 -6.88 4.43 13.53
C SER A 62 -7.68 3.83 12.36
N ALA A 63 -8.32 4.69 11.54
CA ALA A 63 -9.03 4.24 10.36
C ALA A 63 -8.06 3.80 9.25
N ALA A 64 -6.96 4.54 9.04
CA ALA A 64 -5.90 4.18 8.08
C ALA A 64 -5.32 2.79 8.36
N ARG A 65 -4.95 2.49 9.62
CA ARG A 65 -4.49 1.14 10.02
C ARG A 65 -5.52 0.06 9.71
N THR A 66 -6.81 0.35 9.93
CA THR A 66 -7.89 -0.59 9.61
C THR A 66 -8.00 -0.80 8.10
N THR A 67 -7.89 0.27 7.30
CA THR A 67 -7.84 0.23 5.84
C THR A 67 -6.71 -0.66 5.34
N VAL A 68 -5.50 -0.48 5.87
CA VAL A 68 -4.32 -1.27 5.51
C VAL A 68 -4.53 -2.73 5.84
N TYR A 69 -4.86 -3.06 7.10
CA TYR A 69 -5.02 -4.46 7.52
C TYR A 69 -6.15 -5.17 6.78
N ALA A 70 -7.35 -4.58 6.74
CA ALA A 70 -8.49 -5.21 6.10
C ALA A 70 -8.34 -5.28 4.58
N GLY A 71 -7.81 -4.22 3.96
CA GLY A 71 -7.54 -4.17 2.51
C GLY A 71 -6.47 -5.18 2.10
N PHE A 72 -5.39 -5.30 2.87
CA PHE A 72 -4.33 -6.28 2.65
C PHE A 72 -4.84 -7.71 2.77
N VAL A 73 -5.55 -8.06 3.85
CA VAL A 73 -6.11 -9.40 4.04
C VAL A 73 -7.06 -9.76 2.89
N LEU A 74 -7.95 -8.83 2.50
CA LEU A 74 -8.86 -9.04 1.38
C LEU A 74 -8.10 -9.24 0.07
N ALA A 75 -7.10 -8.42 -0.21
CA ALA A 75 -6.26 -8.56 -1.40
C ALA A 75 -5.52 -9.90 -1.44
N VAL A 76 -4.94 -10.35 -0.31
CA VAL A 76 -4.26 -11.63 -0.19
C VAL A 76 -5.23 -12.78 -0.45
N VAL A 77 -6.43 -12.77 0.14
CA VAL A 77 -7.46 -13.79 -0.12
C VAL A 77 -7.84 -13.85 -1.59
N LEU A 78 -8.00 -12.69 -2.24
CA LEU A 78 -8.25 -12.60 -3.69
C LEU A 78 -7.04 -13.05 -4.51
N SER A 79 -5.84 -12.95 -3.95
CA SER A 79 -4.55 -13.22 -4.58
C SER A 79 -3.92 -14.56 -4.15
N VAL A 80 -4.65 -15.45 -3.46
CA VAL A 80 -4.12 -16.67 -2.81
C VAL A 80 -3.41 -17.62 -3.79
N TRP A 81 -3.69 -17.50 -5.08
CA TRP A 81 -3.10 -18.33 -6.13
C TRP A 81 -1.79 -17.78 -6.72
N LEU A 82 -1.34 -16.58 -6.30
CA LEU A 82 -0.25 -15.85 -6.97
C LEU A 82 1.15 -16.08 -6.38
N ALA A 83 1.29 -16.56 -5.14
CA ALA A 83 2.60 -16.65 -4.49
C ALA A 83 2.74 -17.84 -3.53
N SER A 84 3.97 -18.34 -3.38
CA SER A 84 4.29 -19.33 -2.34
C SER A 84 4.08 -18.75 -0.92
N PRO A 85 3.63 -19.55 0.07
CA PRO A 85 3.34 -19.06 1.42
C PRO A 85 4.49 -18.30 2.07
N ARG A 86 5.74 -18.73 1.84
CA ARG A 86 6.93 -18.06 2.40
C ARG A 86 7.12 -16.64 1.85
N ILE A 87 7.01 -16.49 0.52
CA ILE A 87 7.17 -15.19 -0.14
C ILE A 87 6.03 -14.28 0.29
N ALA A 88 4.79 -14.79 0.35
CA ALA A 88 3.62 -14.03 0.78
C ALA A 88 3.74 -13.50 2.22
N ILE A 89 4.30 -14.28 3.15
CA ILE A 89 4.51 -13.83 4.54
C ILE A 89 5.60 -12.76 4.61
N ALA A 90 6.73 -12.96 3.95
CA ALA A 90 7.83 -11.99 3.97
C ALA A 90 7.43 -10.66 3.32
N SER A 91 6.86 -10.71 2.10
CA SER A 91 6.39 -9.52 1.39
C SER A 91 5.23 -8.84 2.10
N GLY A 92 4.32 -9.62 2.68
CA GLY A 92 3.22 -9.09 3.47
C GLY A 92 3.68 -8.36 4.72
N ALA A 93 4.70 -8.88 5.41
CA ALA A 93 5.27 -8.22 6.58
C ALA A 93 5.97 -6.90 6.22
N ALA A 94 6.76 -6.88 5.14
CA ALA A 94 7.41 -5.67 4.63
C ALA A 94 6.38 -4.60 4.24
N PHE A 95 5.38 -4.99 3.44
CA PHE A 95 4.29 -4.10 3.03
C PHE A 95 3.55 -3.51 4.23
N LEU A 96 3.16 -4.34 5.19
CA LEU A 96 2.47 -3.88 6.39
C LEU A 96 3.34 -2.94 7.21
N ALA A 97 4.63 -3.25 7.39
CA ALA A 97 5.57 -2.37 8.09
C ALA A 97 5.70 -1.01 7.40
N ALA A 98 5.83 -1.00 6.07
CA ALA A 98 5.90 0.22 5.26
C ALA A 98 4.63 1.07 5.39
N GLN A 99 3.44 0.46 5.26
CA GLN A 99 2.15 1.14 5.38
C GLN A 99 1.89 1.70 6.78
N LEU A 100 2.33 0.99 7.83
CA LEU A 100 2.21 1.46 9.21
C LEU A 100 3.18 2.59 9.53
N LEU A 101 4.40 2.54 9.00
CA LEU A 101 5.37 3.63 9.10
C LEU A 101 4.83 4.87 8.37
N ASP A 102 4.31 4.69 7.16
CA ASP A 102 3.68 5.73 6.37
C ASP A 102 2.54 6.40 7.15
N THR A 103 1.61 5.63 7.73
CA THR A 103 0.54 6.19 8.59
C THR A 103 1.09 7.02 9.75
N GLN A 104 2.18 6.58 10.39
CA GLN A 104 2.78 7.30 11.53
C GLN A 104 3.45 8.61 11.10
N ILE A 105 4.23 8.57 10.02
CA ILE A 105 4.92 9.75 9.48
C ILE A 105 3.89 10.76 8.96
N PHE A 106 2.90 10.29 8.20
CA PHE A 106 1.84 11.13 7.67
C PHE A 106 1.06 11.82 8.79
N ASP A 107 0.64 11.08 9.81
CA ASP A 107 -0.17 11.64 10.91
C ASP A 107 0.61 12.71 11.69
N ARG A 108 1.92 12.52 11.90
CA ARG A 108 2.79 13.53 12.52
C ARG A 108 2.93 14.80 11.67
N LEU A 109 2.93 14.66 10.35
CA LEU A 109 3.11 15.77 9.42
C LEU A 109 1.78 16.38 8.96
N ARG A 110 0.63 15.82 9.34
CA ARG A 110 -0.70 16.15 8.75
C ARG A 110 -1.11 17.63 8.82
N THR A 111 -0.49 18.42 9.69
CA THR A 111 -0.71 19.87 9.86
C THR A 111 0.12 20.73 8.92
N ASN A 112 1.11 20.15 8.23
CA ASN A 112 2.00 20.84 7.30
C ASN A 112 1.33 21.11 5.94
N ALA A 113 2.08 21.70 4.99
CA ALA A 113 1.60 21.94 3.64
C ALA A 113 1.11 20.62 3.01
N TRP A 114 0.02 20.68 2.24
CA TRP A 114 -0.76 19.50 1.84
C TRP A 114 0.05 18.40 1.13
N TRP A 115 1.13 18.77 0.45
CA TRP A 115 2.02 17.88 -0.31
C TRP A 115 3.12 17.23 0.55
N GLN A 116 3.47 17.81 1.70
CA GLN A 116 4.57 17.32 2.54
C GLN A 116 4.27 15.97 3.19
N PRO A 117 3.10 15.76 3.82
CA PRO A 117 2.78 14.47 4.43
C PRO A 117 2.84 13.31 3.42
N PRO A 118 2.11 13.33 2.29
CA PRO A 118 2.08 12.17 1.39
C PRO A 118 3.44 11.92 0.74
N LEU A 119 4.21 12.96 0.41
CA LEU A 119 5.51 12.78 -0.23
C LEU A 119 6.53 12.17 0.75
N ILE A 120 6.63 12.69 1.96
CA ILE A 120 7.63 12.23 2.96
C ILE A 120 7.26 10.85 3.50
N SER A 121 5.97 10.61 3.78
CA SER A 121 5.50 9.32 4.29
C SER A 121 5.66 8.21 3.25
N THR A 122 5.24 8.46 2.00
CA THR A 122 5.35 7.48 0.92
C THR A 122 6.82 7.17 0.60
N LEU A 123 7.70 8.18 0.55
CA LEU A 123 9.13 7.95 0.32
C LEU A 123 9.75 7.10 1.44
N ALA A 124 9.49 7.44 2.70
CA ALA A 124 10.01 6.69 3.83
C ALA A 124 9.46 5.24 3.89
N GLY A 125 8.16 5.08 3.60
CA GLY A 125 7.52 3.77 3.49
C GLY A 125 8.12 2.92 2.36
N SER A 126 8.34 3.52 1.19
CA SER A 126 8.91 2.81 0.02
C SER A 126 10.37 2.37 0.25
N VAL A 127 11.17 3.21 0.93
CA VAL A 127 12.53 2.84 1.34
C VAL A 127 12.51 1.68 2.33
N LEU A 128 11.62 1.72 3.33
CA LEU A 128 11.51 0.62 4.31
C LEU A 128 11.09 -0.69 3.62
N ASP A 129 10.13 -0.63 2.70
CA ASP A 129 9.69 -1.79 1.92
C ASP A 129 10.87 -2.43 1.16
N THR A 130 11.67 -1.59 0.48
CA THR A 130 12.85 -2.04 -0.29
C THR A 130 13.94 -2.64 0.60
N VAL A 131 14.14 -2.14 1.83
CA VAL A 131 15.17 -2.67 2.74
C VAL A 131 14.76 -4.01 3.37
N LEU A 132 13.46 -4.22 3.56
CA LEU A 132 12.92 -5.44 4.17
C LEU A 132 12.73 -6.59 3.16
N PHE A 133 12.73 -6.28 1.87
CA PHE A 133 12.53 -7.22 0.77
C PHE A 133 13.86 -7.75 0.22
#